data_AF-A0A6C0LBU6-F1
#
_entry.id   AF-A0A6C0LBU6-F1
#
_cell.length_a   1.000
_cell.length_b   1.000
_cell.length_c   1.000
_cell.angle_alpha   90.00
_cell.angle_beta   90.00
_cell.angle_gamma   90.00
#
_symmetry.space_group_name_H-M   'P 1'
#
loop_
_entity.id
_entity.type
_entity.pdbx_description
1 polymer ?
#
loop_
_entity_poly.entity_id
_entity_poly.type
_entity_poly.pdbx_seq_one_letter_code
_entity_poly.pdbx_strand_id
1 'polypeptide(L)'
;MPPRKNKKSTMEIKETPIIFFLKINENQDTICPVGEKVSYSDILSQTFIENTAEERFSNDILKPLLENIHKEKEYSRTTSCFWCCYGFNTTAFVLPITYDTYKNTFICEGHYCSPECALAFLYNDYSISDSSRWYRHSLLIQLYGFLYEQYIISPAPPKTLLRMFGGPLDIKQYRNYLKNTNDLISSKLPPIRMYFPSMNIQGPLRDFKKYVSLSNEVLDKASESLRLKRTKPLQTNIPTLDMCITR
;
A
#
# COMPACT_ATOMS: atom_id res chain seq x y z
N MET A 1 -18.47 -80.73 -11.26
CA MET A 1 -17.12 -80.41 -10.75
C MET A 1 -16.10 -80.89 -11.78
N PRO A 2 -14.94 -80.24 -12.04
CA PRO A 2 -14.42 -78.91 -11.71
C PRO A 2 -14.21 -78.01 -12.97
N PRO A 3 -13.67 -76.77 -12.84
CA PRO A 3 -13.35 -75.86 -13.95
C PRO A 3 -11.83 -75.71 -14.19
N ARG A 4 -11.41 -75.29 -15.42
CA ARG A 4 -10.56 -74.09 -15.72
C ARG A 4 -9.78 -74.14 -17.05
N LYS A 5 -9.82 -72.96 -17.73
CA LYS A 5 -8.81 -72.30 -18.60
C LYS A 5 -8.53 -72.96 -19.97
N ASN A 6 -8.33 -72.26 -21.10
CA ASN A 6 -8.36 -70.84 -21.49
C ASN A 6 -8.32 -70.84 -23.03
N LYS A 7 -9.02 -69.91 -23.71
CA LYS A 7 -8.56 -69.35 -24.99
C LYS A 7 -9.14 -67.95 -25.19
N LYS A 8 -8.24 -67.03 -25.55
CA LYS A 8 -8.47 -65.60 -25.77
C LYS A 8 -9.42 -65.36 -26.95
N SER A 9 -10.33 -64.40 -26.79
CA SER A 9 -10.98 -63.71 -27.90
C SER A 9 -10.91 -62.20 -27.67
N THR A 10 -10.41 -61.53 -28.69
CA THR A 10 -10.20 -60.09 -28.89
C THR A 10 -11.49 -59.29 -28.80
N MET A 11 -11.45 -58.11 -28.17
CA MET A 11 -12.42 -57.04 -28.39
C MET A 11 -11.67 -55.77 -28.78
N GLU A 12 -12.12 -55.18 -29.88
CA GLU A 12 -11.59 -54.01 -30.57
C GLU A 12 -11.83 -52.74 -29.75
N ILE A 13 -10.79 -51.92 -29.56
CA ILE A 13 -10.89 -50.59 -28.97
C ILE A 13 -10.92 -49.60 -30.13
N LYS A 14 -12.05 -48.89 -30.29
CA LYS A 14 -12.20 -47.82 -31.27
C LYS A 14 -11.31 -46.64 -30.89
N GLU A 15 -10.41 -46.27 -31.80
CA GLU A 15 -9.58 -45.09 -31.67
C GLU A 15 -10.44 -43.82 -31.75
N THR A 16 -10.46 -43.05 -30.66
CA THR A 16 -10.87 -41.63 -30.70
C THR A 16 -9.62 -40.80 -31.03
N PRO A 17 -9.68 -39.85 -31.97
CA PRO A 17 -8.51 -39.07 -32.36
C PRO A 17 -8.06 -38.17 -31.20
N ILE A 18 -6.88 -38.45 -30.67
CA ILE A 18 -6.19 -37.59 -29.72
C ILE A 18 -5.53 -36.49 -30.54
N ILE A 19 -6.13 -35.30 -30.55
CA ILE A 19 -5.43 -34.09 -31.00
C ILE A 19 -4.68 -33.56 -29.77
N PHE A 20 -3.44 -34.01 -29.60
CA PHE A 20 -2.46 -33.35 -28.73
C PHE A 20 -1.19 -33.12 -29.56
N PHE A 21 -1.06 -31.92 -30.12
CA PHE A 21 0.24 -31.39 -30.52
C PHE A 21 0.93 -30.82 -29.28
N LEU A 22 1.37 -31.69 -28.38
CA LEU A 22 2.41 -31.35 -27.41
C LEU A 22 3.69 -32.03 -27.88
N LYS A 23 4.67 -31.20 -28.27
CA LYS A 23 5.99 -31.66 -28.70
C LYS A 23 6.73 -32.12 -27.43
N ILE A 24 6.85 -33.43 -27.24
CA ILE A 24 7.66 -33.98 -26.15
C ILE A 24 9.12 -33.77 -26.54
N ASN A 25 9.85 -32.95 -25.77
CA ASN A 25 11.30 -32.85 -25.89
C ASN A 25 11.91 -34.06 -25.19
N GLU A 26 12.59 -34.92 -25.93
CA GLU A 26 13.42 -35.99 -25.39
C GLU A 26 14.68 -35.40 -24.76
N ASN A 27 14.55 -34.82 -23.56
CA ASN A 27 15.72 -34.51 -22.74
C ASN A 27 15.94 -35.67 -21.78
N GLN A 28 17.16 -36.21 -21.80
CA GLN A 28 17.57 -37.35 -20.99
C GLN A 28 17.42 -37.03 -19.51
N ASP A 29 16.52 -37.74 -18.82
CA ASP A 29 16.37 -37.65 -17.37
C ASP A 29 17.68 -38.11 -16.70
N THR A 30 18.41 -37.16 -16.11
CA THR A 30 19.48 -37.49 -15.15
C THR A 30 18.83 -37.86 -13.83
N ILE A 31 19.00 -39.12 -13.41
CA ILE A 31 18.43 -39.65 -12.17
C ILE A 31 19.21 -39.06 -10.99
N CYS A 32 18.62 -38.11 -10.25
CA CYS A 32 19.18 -37.62 -8.99
C CYS A 32 18.84 -38.57 -7.82
N PRO A 33 19.78 -38.85 -6.91
CA PRO A 33 19.58 -39.79 -5.82
C PRO A 33 18.56 -39.29 -4.78
N VAL A 34 17.81 -40.23 -4.22
CA VAL A 34 16.71 -40.02 -3.26
C VAL A 34 17.25 -39.40 -1.96
N GLY A 35 16.93 -38.12 -1.72
CA GLY A 35 17.27 -37.44 -0.46
C GLY A 35 16.84 -35.98 -0.38
N GLU A 36 16.86 -35.25 -1.49
CA GLU A 36 16.40 -33.86 -1.54
C GLU A 36 14.96 -33.82 -2.06
N LYS A 37 14.00 -33.59 -1.17
CA LYS A 37 12.62 -33.31 -1.58
C LYS A 37 12.60 -31.93 -2.22
N VAL A 38 12.69 -31.87 -3.55
CA VAL A 38 12.45 -30.64 -4.30
C VAL A 38 11.03 -30.17 -3.97
N SER A 39 10.91 -29.01 -3.34
CA SER A 39 9.61 -28.46 -2.99
C SER A 39 8.85 -28.14 -4.27
N TYR A 40 7.55 -28.41 -4.30
CA TYR A 40 6.68 -28.10 -5.44
C TYR A 40 6.77 -26.61 -5.83
N SER A 41 7.05 -25.72 -4.86
CA SER A 41 7.32 -24.30 -5.10
C SER A 41 8.55 -24.03 -5.95
N ASP A 42 9.57 -24.87 -5.86
CA ASP A 42 10.87 -24.66 -6.50
C ASP A 42 10.85 -25.18 -7.94
N ILE A 43 10.08 -26.23 -8.19
CA ILE A 43 9.75 -26.73 -9.53
C ILE A 43 8.90 -25.69 -10.28
N LEU A 44 7.92 -25.10 -9.59
CA LEU A 44 7.12 -24.03 -10.15
C LEU A 44 7.99 -22.81 -10.49
N SER A 45 8.83 -22.33 -9.57
CA SER A 45 9.68 -21.17 -9.84
C SER A 45 10.66 -21.42 -10.99
N GLN A 46 11.25 -22.61 -11.10
CA GLN A 46 12.11 -22.97 -12.24
C GLN A 46 11.35 -23.01 -13.57
N THR A 47 10.17 -23.63 -13.63
CA THR A 47 9.31 -23.62 -14.84
C THR A 47 8.75 -22.24 -15.21
N PHE A 48 8.63 -21.33 -14.22
CA PHE A 48 8.31 -19.93 -14.46
C PHE A 48 9.50 -19.15 -15.03
N ILE A 49 10.74 -19.49 -14.67
CA ILE A 49 11.97 -18.82 -15.13
C ILE A 49 12.42 -19.32 -16.52
N GLU A 50 12.24 -20.60 -16.83
CA GLU A 50 12.66 -21.20 -18.12
C GLU A 50 11.75 -20.83 -19.30
N ASN A 51 10.48 -20.51 -19.04
CA ASN A 51 9.59 -19.91 -20.02
C ASN A 51 9.77 -18.39 -20.01
N THR A 52 10.67 -17.91 -20.86
CA THR A 52 10.90 -16.48 -21.16
C THR A 52 9.59 -15.70 -21.19
N ALA A 53 9.56 -14.60 -20.43
CA ALA A 53 8.40 -13.73 -20.24
C ALA A 53 7.83 -13.10 -21.53
N GLU A 54 8.52 -13.25 -22.66
CA GLU A 54 8.17 -12.65 -23.96
C GLU A 54 7.04 -13.41 -24.69
N GLU A 55 6.84 -14.70 -24.41
CA GLU A 55 5.74 -15.48 -25.03
C GLU A 55 4.45 -15.49 -24.21
N ARG A 56 4.44 -14.92 -23.00
CA ARG A 56 3.32 -15.13 -22.06
C ARG A 56 2.12 -14.20 -22.22
N PHE A 57 2.15 -13.16 -23.05
CA PHE A 57 0.99 -12.28 -23.23
C PHE A 57 1.08 -11.50 -24.55
N SER A 58 0.86 -12.16 -25.69
CA SER A 58 0.83 -11.47 -26.98
C SER A 58 -0.47 -10.67 -27.15
N ASN A 59 -0.35 -9.45 -27.70
CA ASN A 59 -1.50 -8.59 -28.00
C ASN A 59 -2.52 -9.29 -28.92
N ASP A 60 -2.09 -10.25 -29.72
CA ASP A 60 -2.93 -10.99 -30.64
C ASP A 60 -3.83 -12.02 -29.94
N ILE A 61 -3.45 -12.51 -28.75
CA ILE A 61 -4.30 -13.32 -27.88
C ILE A 61 -5.24 -12.42 -27.06
N LEU A 62 -4.79 -11.22 -26.68
CA LEU A 62 -5.59 -10.29 -25.89
C LEU A 62 -6.79 -9.72 -26.64
N LYS A 63 -6.59 -9.27 -27.88
CA LYS A 63 -7.66 -8.66 -28.69
C LYS A 63 -8.93 -9.50 -28.78
N PRO A 64 -8.89 -10.80 -29.15
CA PRO A 64 -10.10 -11.62 -29.21
C PRO A 64 -10.71 -11.89 -27.84
N LEU A 65 -9.91 -11.93 -26.76
CA LEU A 65 -10.45 -12.04 -25.41
C LEU A 65 -11.24 -10.79 -25.03
N LEU A 66 -10.68 -9.60 -25.26
CA LEU A 66 -11.33 -8.32 -24.97
C LEU A 66 -12.63 -8.12 -25.76
N GLU A 67 -12.67 -8.54 -27.03
CA GLU A 67 -13.89 -8.49 -27.85
C GLU A 67 -15.01 -9.38 -27.31
N ASN A 68 -14.66 -10.52 -26.71
CA ASN A 68 -15.64 -11.46 -26.18
C ASN A 68 -16.22 -11.05 -24.81
N ILE A 69 -15.54 -10.18 -24.04
CA ILE A 69 -16.02 -9.71 -22.73
C ILE A 69 -17.41 -9.05 -22.85
N HIS A 70 -17.67 -8.32 -23.94
CA HIS A 70 -18.95 -7.65 -24.17
C HIS A 70 -20.15 -8.61 -24.34
N LYS A 71 -19.91 -9.92 -24.54
CA LYS A 71 -20.98 -10.92 -24.64
C LYS A 71 -21.47 -11.36 -23.26
N GLU A 72 -20.63 -11.26 -22.23
CA GLU A 72 -20.97 -11.64 -20.87
C GLU A 72 -21.66 -10.47 -20.16
N LYS A 73 -22.88 -10.71 -19.67
CA LYS A 73 -23.68 -9.69 -18.96
C LYS A 73 -23.47 -9.71 -17.45
N GLU A 74 -22.84 -10.76 -16.93
CA GLU A 74 -22.72 -11.00 -15.49
C GLU A 74 -21.31 -11.47 -15.15
N TYR A 75 -20.79 -10.98 -14.02
CA TYR A 75 -19.53 -11.45 -13.47
C TYR A 75 -19.66 -12.85 -12.89
N SER A 76 -18.60 -13.66 -13.01
CA SER A 76 -18.53 -14.97 -12.35
C SER A 76 -18.78 -14.85 -10.83
N ARG A 77 -19.42 -15.85 -10.22
CA ARG A 77 -19.62 -15.93 -8.76
C ARG A 77 -18.31 -16.00 -7.96
N THR A 78 -17.20 -16.32 -8.61
CA THR A 78 -15.87 -16.33 -7.98
C THR A 78 -15.24 -14.93 -7.92
N THR A 79 -15.86 -13.93 -8.55
CA THR A 79 -15.36 -12.56 -8.59
C THR A 79 -15.40 -11.94 -7.20
N SER A 80 -14.32 -11.28 -6.80
CA SER A 80 -14.26 -10.55 -5.55
C SER A 80 -15.05 -9.24 -5.63
N CYS A 81 -15.52 -8.74 -4.49
CA CYS A 81 -16.15 -7.42 -4.44
C CYS A 81 -15.19 -6.32 -4.89
N PHE A 82 -15.67 -5.38 -5.71
CA PHE A 82 -14.87 -4.29 -6.28
C PHE A 82 -14.41 -3.25 -5.23
N TRP A 83 -15.03 -3.21 -4.06
CA TRP A 83 -14.62 -2.32 -2.96
C TRP A 83 -13.73 -3.01 -1.93
N CYS A 84 -14.23 -4.07 -1.28
CA CYS A 84 -13.49 -4.75 -0.21
C CYS A 84 -12.46 -5.77 -0.70
N CYS A 85 -12.43 -6.11 -1.99
CA CYS A 85 -11.49 -7.07 -2.59
C CYS A 85 -11.55 -8.49 -1.99
N TYR A 86 -12.66 -8.86 -1.35
CA TYR A 86 -12.88 -10.21 -0.84
C TYR A 86 -14.01 -10.92 -1.60
N GLY A 87 -13.89 -12.24 -1.74
CA GLY A 87 -14.96 -13.11 -2.21
C GLY A 87 -16.17 -13.10 -1.26
N PHE A 88 -17.34 -13.39 -1.80
CA PHE A 88 -18.58 -13.51 -1.04
C PHE A 88 -19.49 -14.56 -1.67
N ASN A 89 -20.32 -15.19 -0.83
CA ASN A 89 -21.20 -16.27 -1.26
C ASN A 89 -22.64 -15.80 -1.53
N THR A 90 -22.93 -14.53 -1.22
CA THR A 90 -24.24 -13.91 -1.45
C THR A 90 -24.41 -13.49 -2.90
N THR A 91 -25.64 -13.23 -3.32
CA THR A 91 -25.89 -12.55 -4.61
C THR A 91 -25.21 -11.19 -4.61
N ALA A 92 -24.57 -10.85 -5.72
CA ALA A 92 -23.89 -9.59 -5.86
C ALA A 92 -24.88 -8.43 -5.98
N PHE A 93 -24.55 -7.33 -5.32
CA PHE A 93 -25.19 -6.05 -5.51
C PHE A 93 -24.51 -5.33 -6.68
N VAL A 94 -25.29 -4.54 -7.41
CA VAL A 94 -24.86 -3.76 -8.58
C VAL A 94 -25.15 -2.28 -8.34
N LEU A 95 -24.34 -1.40 -8.90
CA LEU A 95 -24.48 0.04 -8.80
C LEU A 95 -25.29 0.56 -10.01
N PRO A 96 -26.48 1.15 -9.84
CA PRO A 96 -27.22 1.73 -10.94
C PRO A 96 -26.54 2.99 -11.49
N ILE A 97 -26.43 3.06 -12.82
CA ILE A 97 -25.90 4.20 -13.58
C ILE A 97 -27.05 5.10 -14.04
N THR A 98 -28.03 4.49 -14.70
CA THR A 98 -29.21 5.16 -15.26
C THR A 98 -30.42 4.26 -15.15
N TYR A 99 -31.60 4.89 -15.19
CA TYR A 99 -32.88 4.22 -15.17
C TYR A 99 -33.66 4.52 -16.45
N ASP A 100 -34.01 3.48 -17.20
CA ASP A 100 -34.84 3.58 -18.39
C ASP A 100 -36.31 3.49 -17.98
N THR A 101 -37.00 4.63 -18.01
CA THR A 101 -38.41 4.74 -17.64
C THR A 101 -39.35 4.01 -18.61
N TYR A 102 -38.97 3.86 -19.88
CA TYR A 102 -39.82 3.22 -20.88
C TYR A 102 -39.82 1.70 -20.73
N LYS A 103 -38.67 1.13 -20.38
CA LYS A 103 -38.49 -0.32 -20.19
C LYS A 103 -38.63 -0.75 -18.73
N ASN A 104 -38.72 0.21 -17.81
CA ASN A 104 -38.73 -0.04 -16.36
C ASN A 104 -37.52 -0.89 -15.93
N THR A 105 -36.34 -0.56 -16.47
CA THR A 105 -35.10 -1.33 -16.26
C THR A 105 -33.96 -0.42 -15.84
N PHE A 106 -33.15 -0.89 -14.88
CA PHE A 106 -31.92 -0.23 -14.48
C PHE A 106 -30.75 -0.69 -15.34
N ILE A 107 -29.91 0.25 -15.76
CA ILE A 107 -28.59 -0.02 -16.33
C ILE A 107 -27.61 0.08 -15.17
N CYS A 108 -26.95 -1.02 -14.85
CA CYS A 108 -26.09 -1.14 -13.67
C CYS A 108 -24.68 -1.58 -14.03
N GLU A 109 -23.74 -1.31 -13.12
CA GLU A 109 -22.36 -1.76 -13.19
C GLU A 109 -21.85 -2.31 -11.86
N GLY A 110 -20.77 -3.08 -11.94
CA GLY A 110 -20.01 -3.51 -10.78
C GLY A 110 -20.46 -4.83 -10.15
N HIS A 111 -19.70 -5.25 -9.14
CA HIS A 111 -19.90 -6.49 -8.41
C HIS A 111 -19.58 -6.26 -6.92
N TYR A 112 -20.61 -6.12 -6.09
CA TYR A 112 -20.46 -5.71 -4.69
C TYR A 112 -21.07 -6.71 -3.71
N CYS A 113 -20.46 -6.82 -2.51
CA CYS A 113 -21.00 -7.68 -1.45
C CYS A 113 -22.14 -7.03 -0.66
N SER A 114 -22.28 -5.70 -0.68
CA SER A 114 -23.32 -4.93 -0.01
C SER A 114 -23.60 -3.61 -0.76
N PRO A 115 -24.79 -2.99 -0.62
CA PRO A 115 -25.08 -1.69 -1.23
C PRO A 115 -24.14 -0.58 -0.72
N GLU A 116 -23.66 -0.68 0.51
CA GLU A 116 -22.71 0.26 1.11
C GLU A 116 -21.34 0.20 0.42
N CYS A 117 -20.89 -0.99 0.00
CA CYS A 117 -19.67 -1.17 -0.77
C CYS A 117 -19.81 -0.55 -2.18
N ALA A 118 -20.98 -0.68 -2.80
CA ALA A 118 -21.28 -0.01 -4.06
C ALA A 118 -21.27 1.52 -3.91
N LEU A 119 -21.84 2.02 -2.81
CA LEU A 119 -21.89 3.44 -2.50
C LEU A 119 -20.49 4.00 -2.21
N ALA A 120 -19.66 3.29 -1.44
CA ALA A 120 -18.28 3.70 -1.20
C ALA A 120 -17.44 3.75 -2.49
N PHE A 121 -17.65 2.80 -3.40
CA PHE A 121 -17.02 2.84 -4.72
C PHE A 121 -17.43 4.08 -5.51
N LEU A 122 -18.73 4.41 -5.53
CA LEU A 122 -19.27 5.60 -6.20
C LEU A 122 -18.66 6.90 -5.65
N TYR A 123 -18.47 7.01 -4.34
CA TYR A 123 -17.87 8.20 -3.71
C TYR A 123 -16.34 8.25 -3.82
N ASN A 124 -15.68 7.13 -4.08
CA ASN A 124 -14.25 7.08 -4.31
C ASN A 124 -13.86 7.48 -5.75
N ASP A 125 -14.80 7.49 -6.68
CA ASP A 125 -14.56 7.90 -8.06
C ASP A 125 -14.64 9.43 -8.21
N TYR A 126 -13.47 10.04 -8.46
CA TYR A 126 -13.31 11.48 -8.67
C TYR A 126 -13.64 11.92 -10.12
N SER A 127 -13.75 10.99 -11.06
CA SER A 127 -14.06 11.32 -12.46
C SER A 127 -15.53 11.75 -12.65
N ILE A 128 -16.40 11.32 -11.74
CA ILE A 128 -17.84 11.55 -11.79
C ILE A 128 -18.17 12.93 -11.19
N SER A 129 -19.02 13.71 -11.87
CA SER A 129 -19.52 14.98 -11.34
C SER A 129 -20.46 14.76 -10.15
N ASP A 130 -20.52 15.74 -9.23
CA ASP A 130 -21.34 15.64 -8.02
C ASP A 130 -22.82 15.36 -8.33
N SER A 131 -23.39 16.01 -9.33
CA SER A 131 -24.78 15.79 -9.75
C SER A 131 -25.03 14.35 -10.20
N SER A 132 -24.11 13.79 -10.99
CA SER A 132 -24.20 12.40 -11.45
C SER A 132 -24.04 11.43 -10.28
N ARG A 133 -23.17 11.76 -9.32
CA ARG A 133 -22.97 10.96 -8.10
C ARG A 133 -24.24 10.91 -7.26
N TRP A 134 -24.86 12.05 -7.01
CA TRP A 134 -26.13 12.13 -6.28
C TRP A 134 -27.26 11.40 -7.00
N TYR A 135 -27.32 11.49 -8.34
CA TYR A 135 -28.29 10.74 -9.13
C TYR A 135 -28.11 9.22 -9.02
N ARG A 136 -26.88 8.72 -9.15
CA ARG A 136 -26.61 7.27 -8.96
C ARG A 136 -26.88 6.81 -7.54
N HIS A 137 -26.59 7.64 -6.54
CA HIS A 137 -26.93 7.38 -5.14
C HIS A 137 -28.44 7.22 -4.96
N SER A 138 -29.25 8.15 -5.47
CA SER A 138 -30.71 8.06 -5.33
C SER A 138 -31.28 6.82 -6.02
N LEU A 139 -30.76 6.46 -7.20
CA LEU A 139 -31.14 5.22 -7.87
C LEU A 139 -30.79 3.97 -7.04
N LEU A 140 -29.64 3.97 -6.36
CA LEU A 140 -29.23 2.85 -5.50
C LEU A 140 -30.18 2.70 -4.32
N ILE A 141 -30.56 3.80 -3.67
CA ILE A 141 -31.57 3.79 -2.59
C ILE A 141 -32.92 3.31 -3.14
N GLN A 142 -33.34 3.76 -4.33
CA GLN A 142 -34.59 3.30 -4.92
C GLN A 142 -34.56 1.78 -5.20
N LEU A 143 -33.42 1.25 -5.64
CA LEU A 143 -33.26 -0.15 -6.01
C LEU A 143 -33.15 -1.08 -4.80
N TYR A 144 -32.49 -0.65 -3.71
CA TYR A 144 -32.26 -1.50 -2.53
C TYR A 144 -32.98 -1.06 -1.26
N GLY A 145 -33.62 0.10 -1.23
CA GLY A 145 -34.23 0.67 -0.03
C GLY A 145 -35.29 -0.23 0.60
N PHE A 146 -36.03 -0.99 -0.22
CA PHE A 146 -37.02 -1.95 0.27
C PHE A 146 -36.42 -3.11 1.07
N LEU A 147 -35.13 -3.43 0.90
CA LEU A 147 -34.44 -4.47 1.67
C LEU A 147 -33.97 -3.96 3.04
N TYR A 148 -33.89 -2.64 3.22
CA TYR A 148 -33.23 -1.98 4.36
C TYR A 148 -34.14 -0.91 5.00
N GLU A 149 -35.42 -1.23 5.24
CA GLU A 149 -36.41 -0.26 5.77
C GLU A 149 -36.01 0.39 7.12
N GLN A 150 -35.25 -0.32 7.94
CA GLN A 150 -34.81 0.14 9.27
C GLN A 150 -33.38 0.73 9.26
N TYR A 151 -32.70 0.72 8.12
CA TYR A 151 -31.28 1.02 8.03
C TYR A 151 -30.98 2.03 6.91
N ILE A 152 -30.33 3.13 7.27
CA ILE A 152 -29.89 4.13 6.30
C ILE A 152 -28.62 3.61 5.63
N ILE A 153 -28.66 3.38 4.32
CA ILE A 153 -27.51 2.93 3.55
C ILE A 153 -26.43 4.01 3.56
N SER A 154 -25.35 3.77 4.30
CA SER A 154 -24.19 4.66 4.41
C SER A 154 -23.00 4.12 3.58
N PRO A 155 -22.04 4.97 3.18
CA PRO A 155 -20.85 4.49 2.46
C PRO A 155 -20.04 3.56 3.36
N ALA A 156 -19.64 2.41 2.80
CA ALA A 156 -18.70 1.52 3.48
C ALA A 156 -17.38 2.23 3.80
N PRO A 157 -16.73 1.88 4.93
CA PRO A 157 -15.49 2.53 5.32
C PRO A 157 -14.35 2.17 4.34
N PRO A 158 -13.28 2.96 4.30
CA PRO A 158 -12.22 2.81 3.33
C PRO A 158 -11.55 1.44 3.42
N LYS A 159 -11.21 0.87 2.26
CA LYS A 159 -10.54 -0.44 2.15
C LYS A 159 -9.22 -0.51 2.92
N THR A 160 -8.57 0.63 3.19
CA THR A 160 -7.35 0.74 4.00
C THR A 160 -7.50 0.21 5.42
N LEU A 161 -8.73 0.07 5.94
CA LEU A 161 -8.97 -0.55 7.24
C LEU A 161 -8.78 -2.07 7.26
N LEU A 162 -8.85 -2.72 6.09
CA LEU A 162 -8.64 -4.16 5.99
C LEU A 162 -7.16 -4.50 6.13
N ARG A 163 -6.86 -5.61 6.80
CA ARG A 163 -5.49 -6.15 6.95
C ARG A 163 -4.74 -6.34 5.64
N MET A 164 -5.46 -6.67 4.56
CA MET A 164 -4.89 -6.79 3.20
C MET A 164 -4.20 -5.49 2.74
N PHE A 165 -4.69 -4.33 3.19
CA PHE A 165 -4.16 -3.02 2.86
C PHE A 165 -3.34 -2.40 4.01
N GLY A 166 -3.00 -3.18 5.04
CA GLY A 166 -2.25 -2.72 6.21
C GLY A 166 -3.09 -2.16 7.35
N GLY A 167 -4.43 -2.31 7.30
CA GLY A 167 -5.32 -1.90 8.37
C GLY A 167 -5.49 -2.92 9.50
N PRO A 168 -6.18 -2.56 10.59
CA PRO A 168 -6.30 -3.43 11.76
C PRO A 168 -7.38 -4.53 11.62
N LEU A 169 -8.39 -4.33 10.76
CA LEU A 169 -9.59 -5.16 10.73
C LEU A 169 -9.46 -6.36 9.80
N ASP A 170 -9.96 -7.52 10.26
CA ASP A 170 -10.23 -8.66 9.38
C ASP A 170 -11.52 -8.45 8.56
N ILE A 171 -11.68 -9.20 7.46
CA ILE A 171 -12.87 -9.09 6.60
C ILE A 171 -14.18 -9.36 7.36
N LYS A 172 -14.18 -10.32 8.29
CA LYS A 172 -15.37 -10.63 9.09
C LYS A 172 -15.74 -9.47 10.01
N GLN A 173 -14.74 -8.84 10.63
CA GLN A 173 -14.91 -7.68 11.49
C GLN A 173 -15.39 -6.48 10.69
N TYR A 174 -14.81 -6.25 9.50
CA TYR A 174 -15.21 -5.20 8.58
C TYR A 174 -16.68 -5.32 8.15
N ARG A 175 -17.13 -6.52 7.75
CA ARG A 175 -18.54 -6.75 7.37
C ARG A 175 -19.49 -6.70 8.58
N ASN A 176 -19.02 -7.03 9.78
CA ASN A 176 -19.82 -6.89 10.99
C ASN A 176 -20.00 -5.41 11.38
N TYR A 177 -18.95 -4.61 11.22
CA TYR A 177 -18.99 -3.16 11.44
C TYR A 177 -20.05 -2.51 10.54
N LEU A 178 -20.03 -2.83 9.25
CA LEU A 178 -21.03 -2.38 8.28
C LEU A 178 -22.48 -2.65 8.70
N LYS A 179 -22.75 -3.79 9.34
CA LYS A 179 -24.12 -4.14 9.73
C LYS A 179 -24.60 -3.45 11.01
N ASN A 180 -23.68 -3.15 11.92
CA ASN A 180 -24.03 -2.75 13.29
C ASN A 180 -23.97 -1.24 13.51
N THR A 181 -23.12 -0.54 12.75
CA THR A 181 -22.82 0.88 12.98
C THR A 181 -22.88 1.68 11.69
N ASN A 182 -23.52 2.85 11.75
CA ASN A 182 -23.59 3.83 10.65
C ASN A 182 -22.46 4.88 10.72
N ASP A 183 -21.41 4.62 11.49
CA ASP A 183 -20.36 5.59 11.76
C ASP A 183 -19.41 5.69 10.56
N LEU A 184 -19.25 6.92 10.05
CA LEU A 184 -18.37 7.21 8.92
C LEU A 184 -16.91 7.28 9.36
N ILE A 185 -16.09 6.34 8.87
CA ILE A 185 -14.64 6.36 9.11
C ILE A 185 -13.94 6.99 7.92
N SER A 186 -13.16 8.05 8.18
CA SER A 186 -12.23 8.63 7.20
C SER A 186 -10.80 8.18 7.52
N SER A 187 -10.20 7.41 6.62
CA SER A 187 -8.80 6.99 6.71
C SER A 187 -7.96 7.86 5.79
N LYS A 188 -7.07 8.67 6.37
CA LYS A 188 -6.03 9.38 5.61
C LYS A 188 -4.74 8.60 5.70
N LEU A 189 -4.12 8.31 4.56
CA LEU A 189 -2.77 7.74 4.56
C LEU A 189 -1.82 8.76 5.20
N PRO A 190 -0.82 8.29 5.97
CA PRO A 190 0.18 9.19 6.50
C PRO A 190 0.90 9.88 5.34
N PRO A 191 1.10 11.21 5.39
CA PRO A 191 1.84 11.90 4.35
C PRO A 191 3.27 11.38 4.33
N ILE A 192 3.76 10.94 3.16
CA ILE A 192 5.19 10.71 2.96
C ILE A 192 5.84 12.09 2.97
N ARG A 193 6.29 12.53 4.15
CA ARG A 193 6.93 13.84 4.33
C ARG A 193 8.29 13.81 3.66
N MET A 194 8.41 14.41 2.48
CA MET A 194 9.71 14.70 1.87
C MET A 194 10.42 15.75 2.71
N TYR A 195 11.54 15.37 3.33
CA TYR A 195 12.38 16.30 4.08
C TYR A 195 13.31 17.00 3.10
N PHE A 196 13.14 18.30 2.89
CA PHE A 196 14.10 19.10 2.13
C PHE A 196 15.37 19.28 2.98
N PRO A 197 16.59 19.10 2.44
CA PRO A 197 17.81 19.32 3.22
C PRO A 197 17.89 20.78 3.66
N SER A 198 18.00 21.01 4.97
CA SER A 198 18.36 22.34 5.49
C SER A 198 19.87 22.54 5.32
N MET A 199 20.26 23.47 4.46
CA MET A 199 21.66 23.86 4.32
C MET A 199 21.98 24.90 5.40
N ASN A 200 22.81 24.53 6.37
CA ASN A 200 23.37 25.48 7.33
C ASN A 200 24.73 25.94 6.84
N ILE A 201 24.91 27.25 6.66
CA ILE A 201 26.23 27.83 6.42
C ILE A 201 26.98 27.74 7.75
N GLN A 202 27.88 26.78 7.88
CA GLN A 202 28.90 26.87 8.91
C GLN A 202 29.84 27.98 8.49
N GLY A 203 29.91 29.06 9.29
CA GLY A 203 30.96 30.05 9.13
C GLY A 203 32.34 29.38 9.14
N PRO A 204 33.39 30.01 8.59
CA PRO A 204 34.71 29.42 8.58
C PRO A 204 35.05 28.93 9.98
N LEU A 205 35.52 27.69 10.10
CA LEU A 205 36.09 27.15 11.34
C LEU A 205 37.08 28.20 11.83
N ARG A 206 36.67 28.99 12.84
CA ARG A 206 37.57 29.96 13.44
C ARG A 206 38.62 29.13 14.14
N ASP A 207 39.77 29.06 13.48
CA ASP A 207 40.96 28.41 13.96
C ASP A 207 41.12 28.69 15.45
N PHE A 208 41.20 27.59 16.19
CA PHE A 208 41.48 27.47 17.60
C PHE A 208 42.42 28.59 18.05
N LYS A 209 41.99 29.34 19.08
CA LYS A 209 42.70 30.46 19.73
C LYS A 209 44.22 30.41 19.46
N LYS A 210 44.67 31.15 18.45
CA LYS A 210 46.10 31.33 18.18
C LYS A 210 46.68 32.04 19.39
N TYR A 211 47.38 31.31 20.25
CA TYR A 211 48.09 31.89 21.39
C TYR A 211 49.11 32.89 20.84
N VAL A 212 48.87 34.18 21.05
CA VAL A 212 49.83 35.22 20.73
C VAL A 212 50.72 35.36 21.96
N SER A 213 51.94 34.83 21.88
CA SER A 213 52.95 35.01 22.93
C SER A 213 53.30 36.49 23.02
N LEU A 214 52.85 37.16 24.07
CA LEU A 214 53.30 38.51 24.42
C LEU A 214 54.78 38.44 24.83
N SER A 215 55.61 39.34 24.30
CA SER A 215 57.00 39.47 24.74
C SER A 215 57.06 40.05 26.16
N ASN A 216 58.09 39.65 26.92
CA ASN A 216 58.31 40.16 28.28
C ASN A 216 58.38 41.69 28.32
N GLU A 217 58.92 42.33 27.27
CA GLU A 217 58.97 43.79 27.16
C GLU A 217 57.58 44.46 27.16
N VAL A 218 56.58 43.82 26.53
CA VAL A 218 55.20 44.34 26.49
C VAL A 218 54.53 44.13 27.85
N LEU A 219 54.82 43.01 28.51
CA LEU A 219 54.37 42.75 29.88
C LEU A 219 54.96 43.76 30.87
N ASP A 220 56.25 44.06 30.77
CA ASP A 220 56.93 45.01 31.65
C ASP A 220 56.38 46.43 31.46
N LYS A 221 56.24 46.88 30.21
CA LYS A 221 55.62 48.19 29.89
C LYS A 221 54.17 48.29 30.38
N ALA A 222 53.39 47.21 30.24
CA ALA A 222 52.02 47.17 30.74
C ALA A 222 51.99 47.22 32.27
N SER A 223 52.90 46.49 32.94
CA SER A 223 53.02 46.49 34.40
C SER A 223 53.37 47.86 34.97
N GLU A 224 54.21 48.63 34.28
CA GLU A 224 54.59 49.97 34.72
C GLU A 224 53.52 51.03 34.51
N SER A 225 52.76 50.92 33.41
CA SER A 225 51.73 51.89 33.01
C SER A 225 50.40 51.67 33.74
N LEU A 226 50.06 50.43 34.06
CA LEU A 226 48.81 50.08 34.74
C LEU A 226 48.95 50.07 36.27
N ARG A 227 50.16 50.24 36.80
CA ARG A 227 50.36 50.42 38.24
C ARG A 227 49.96 51.84 38.63
N LEU A 228 48.99 51.96 39.54
CA LEU A 228 48.55 53.24 40.08
C LEU A 228 49.74 53.98 40.71
N LYS A 229 50.18 55.08 40.08
CA LYS A 229 51.20 55.99 40.61
C LYS A 229 50.55 57.30 41.02
N ARG A 230 50.85 57.78 42.22
CA ARG A 230 50.46 59.13 42.67
C ARG A 230 51.28 60.17 41.92
N THR A 231 50.62 61.21 41.40
CA THR A 231 51.29 62.31 40.67
C THR A 231 51.90 63.36 41.58
N LYS A 232 51.52 63.41 42.87
CA LYS A 232 52.01 64.39 43.86
C LYS A 232 52.88 63.72 44.95
N PRO A 233 53.96 64.38 45.42
CA PRO A 233 54.74 63.91 46.55
C PRO A 233 53.87 63.92 47.83
N LEU A 234 54.04 62.91 48.69
CA LEU A 234 53.40 62.90 50.00
C LEU A 234 53.97 64.05 50.83
N GLN A 235 53.09 64.86 51.43
CA GLN A 235 53.50 65.87 52.39
C GLN A 235 53.92 65.16 53.68
N THR A 236 55.22 65.14 53.97
CA THR A 236 55.82 64.45 55.13
C THR A 236 55.45 65.06 56.48
N ASN A 237 54.93 66.29 56.47
CA ASN A 237 54.72 67.07 57.69
C ASN A 237 53.29 66.98 58.24
N ILE A 238 52.41 66.17 57.62
CA ILE A 238 51.05 65.96 58.10
C ILE A 238 50.89 64.45 58.31
N PRO A 239 50.56 63.98 59.52
CA PRO A 239 50.31 62.56 59.75
C PRO A 239 49.05 62.15 58.99
N THR A 240 49.22 61.38 57.91
CA THR A 240 48.11 60.77 57.16
C THR A 240 47.88 59.33 57.63
N LEU A 241 46.67 58.81 57.39
CA LEU A 241 46.27 57.43 57.74
C LEU A 241 47.22 56.35 57.19
N ASP A 242 47.95 56.64 56.10
CA ASP A 242 48.95 55.73 55.52
C ASP A 242 50.11 55.42 56.48
N MET A 243 50.48 56.34 57.39
CA MET A 243 51.52 56.07 58.41
C MET A 243 51.06 55.04 59.45
N CYS A 244 49.75 54.88 59.65
CA CYS A 244 49.19 53.95 60.63
C CYS A 244 49.13 52.50 60.12
N ILE A 245 49.39 52.25 58.83
CA ILE A 245 49.28 50.93 58.18
C ILE A 245 50.63 50.18 58.20
N THR A 246 51.67 50.73 58.81
CA THR A 246 52.97 50.06 58.93
C THR A 246 52.90 48.86 59.91
N ARG A 247 52.87 47.66 59.34
CA ARG A 247 53.20 46.37 59.99
C ARG A 247 54.30 45.70 59.19
#